data_AF-A0A2M7PIW0-F1
#
_entry.id   AF-A0A2M7PIW0-F1
#
_cell.length_a   1.000
_cell.length_b   1.000
_cell.length_c   1.000
_cell.angle_alpha   90.00
_cell.angle_beta   90.00
_cell.angle_gamma   90.00
#
_symmetry.space_group_name_H-M   'P 1'
#
loop_
_entity.id
_entity.type
_entity.pdbx_description
1 polymer ?
#
loop_
_entity_poly.entity_id
_entity_poly.type
_entity_poly.pdbx_seq_one_letter_code
_entity_poly.pdbx_strand_id
1 'polypeptide(L)'
;MKPAVNMNEDIRFEKQRSELTTHDRLALIGLIEEGMKAGASECPAMADLFDHLWDLVKHTVSGAKTDRLTPDGPHNGFRVIEINAETGENIGRLNMIYLNKPIPCYYLVYVEVAPPFRKRGLGNRIIEHFRDFLAEKGAVGILDNIIPPEDPTYDIYLKQAWEPMDSVIGAQQGQTANGYMIYVPPKLRNRDLGEAVVKLIHHLKRRRAAIDMRDNEIMVRRTIKEFRDLYDALLIYFKEQIAKREAPPIMRFMFTRFVTKLISFRRRIGDLLGYTGGESVEQIELSPGIAGLPMKSYAPRELPNGEVLVSGEQCIWSALPKGLQESPARFIESLQNYRRPSLTAWLKQHNRVGTYRITIGDLMDIGFDPTRLKEISIDGRDFIFERMQARQVLEMERKRAVLLRLAPAMTGLKAGATAVRINPPLLIVRDRGNAYILRQKVPAIHWDEALEQIHTTPALKAVNQALSIDRTIKAAISRTQQIIGSSLMDNENFSPEDFAYFVSWDIGKNRPGVVIDFDATYLESVWVA
;
A
#
# COMPACT_ATOMS: atom_id res chain seq x y z
N MET A 1 39.73 6.22 -29.20
CA MET A 1 38.75 5.34 -29.86
C MET A 1 37.68 4.97 -28.84
N LYS A 2 36.49 5.56 -28.95
CA LYS A 2 35.29 5.17 -28.19
C LYS A 2 34.51 4.17 -29.05
N PRO A 3 33.95 3.08 -28.52
CA PRO A 3 33.06 2.25 -29.30
C PRO A 3 31.72 2.98 -29.47
N ALA A 4 31.28 3.07 -30.72
CA ALA A 4 29.98 3.58 -31.08
C ALA A 4 28.89 2.65 -30.50
N VAL A 5 28.09 3.19 -29.60
CA VAL A 5 26.85 2.54 -29.16
C VAL A 5 25.87 2.64 -30.32
N ASN A 6 25.36 1.48 -30.72
CA ASN A 6 24.48 1.28 -31.86
C ASN A 6 23.13 1.98 -31.58
N MET A 7 22.97 3.18 -32.10
CA MET A 7 21.84 4.09 -31.86
C MET A 7 20.55 3.70 -32.63
N ASN A 8 20.41 2.42 -33.03
CA ASN A 8 19.37 1.95 -33.94
C ASN A 8 18.46 0.84 -33.38
N GLU A 9 18.61 0.43 -32.11
CA GLU A 9 17.72 -0.57 -31.48
C GLU A 9 16.64 0.03 -30.55
N ASP A 10 16.78 1.28 -30.10
CA ASP A 10 15.83 1.93 -29.17
C ASP A 10 14.64 2.66 -29.85
N ILE A 11 14.54 2.66 -31.18
CA ILE A 11 13.46 3.38 -31.91
C ILE A 11 12.31 2.42 -32.34
N ARG A 12 12.27 1.18 -31.83
CA ARG A 12 11.25 0.18 -32.23
C ARG A 12 10.05 -0.01 -31.30
N PHE A 13 9.92 0.76 -30.21
CA PHE A 13 8.80 0.58 -29.25
C PHE A 13 7.71 1.66 -29.24
N GLU A 14 7.79 2.73 -30.04
CA GLU A 14 6.65 3.65 -30.24
C GLU A 14 5.75 3.22 -31.40
N LYS A 15 5.13 2.04 -31.27
CA LYS A 15 3.90 1.77 -32.01
C LYS A 15 2.77 2.40 -31.21
N GLN A 16 2.35 3.61 -31.57
CA GLN A 16 1.21 4.29 -30.95
C GLN A 16 0.00 3.34 -30.89
N ARG A 17 -0.25 2.76 -29.72
CA ARG A 17 -1.48 2.01 -29.44
C ARG A 17 -2.64 3.00 -29.56
N SER A 18 -3.59 2.68 -30.43
CA SER A 18 -4.80 3.50 -30.64
C SER A 18 -6.00 3.05 -29.81
N GLU A 19 -5.92 1.86 -29.19
CA GLU A 19 -7.05 1.23 -28.49
C GLU A 19 -6.60 0.63 -27.15
N LEU A 20 -7.53 0.63 -26.17
CA LEU A 20 -7.33 0.05 -24.84
C LEU A 20 -7.47 -1.47 -24.88
N THR A 21 -6.52 -2.19 -24.31
CA THR A 21 -6.65 -3.65 -24.10
C THR A 21 -7.56 -3.99 -22.93
N THR A 22 -7.90 -5.28 -22.76
CA THR A 22 -8.66 -5.74 -21.59
C THR A 22 -7.91 -5.43 -20.28
N HIS A 23 -6.59 -5.61 -20.26
CA HIS A 23 -5.76 -5.23 -19.11
C HIS A 23 -5.87 -3.73 -18.80
N ASP A 24 -5.77 -2.88 -19.82
CA ASP A 24 -5.87 -1.42 -19.67
C ASP A 24 -7.23 -1.03 -19.06
N ARG A 25 -8.34 -1.56 -19.59
CA ARG A 25 -9.69 -1.32 -19.07
C ARG A 25 -9.83 -1.74 -17.61
N LEU A 26 -9.31 -2.91 -17.25
CA LEU A 26 -9.33 -3.40 -15.87
C LEU A 26 -8.50 -2.53 -14.93
N ALA A 27 -7.34 -2.06 -15.38
CA ALA A 27 -6.47 -1.19 -14.60
C ALA A 27 -7.13 0.19 -14.35
N LEU A 28 -7.79 0.75 -15.38
CA LEU A 28 -8.58 1.97 -15.27
C LEU A 28 -9.77 1.81 -14.32
N ILE A 29 -10.50 0.70 -14.40
CA ILE A 29 -11.58 0.36 -13.45
C ILE A 29 -11.06 0.24 -12.03
N GLY A 30 -9.87 -0.33 -11.82
CA GLY A 30 -9.20 -0.40 -10.53
C GLY A 30 -8.88 0.97 -9.90
N LEU A 31 -8.82 2.07 -10.68
CA LEU A 31 -8.72 3.42 -10.11
C LEU A 31 -10.06 3.93 -9.56
N ILE A 32 -11.18 3.41 -10.06
CA ILE A 32 -12.55 3.84 -9.74
C ILE A 32 -13.15 3.02 -8.60
N GLU A 33 -13.06 1.68 -8.70
CA GLU A 33 -13.62 0.76 -7.69
C GLU A 33 -12.94 0.91 -6.32
N GLU A 34 -11.70 1.40 -6.29
CA GLU A 34 -11.04 1.81 -5.05
C GLU A 34 -11.73 3.04 -4.44
N GLY A 35 -12.74 2.77 -3.61
CA GLY A 35 -13.46 3.76 -2.81
C GLY A 35 -14.96 3.77 -3.06
N MET A 36 -15.43 3.31 -4.22
CA MET A 36 -16.86 3.26 -4.52
C MET A 36 -17.48 1.92 -4.07
N LYS A 37 -18.71 1.97 -3.54
CA LYS A 37 -19.56 0.77 -3.47
C LYS A 37 -20.00 0.40 -4.89
N ALA A 38 -20.38 -0.86 -5.10
CA ALA A 38 -20.89 -1.39 -6.38
C ALA A 38 -21.86 -0.42 -7.07
N GLY A 39 -21.71 -0.22 -8.37
CA GLY A 39 -22.50 0.72 -9.19
C GLY A 39 -21.70 1.46 -10.27
N ALA A 40 -20.36 1.36 -10.29
CA ALA A 40 -19.54 2.00 -11.34
C ALA A 40 -19.88 1.52 -12.76
N SER A 41 -20.35 0.28 -12.90
CA SER A 41 -20.82 -0.31 -14.15
C SER A 41 -22.10 0.32 -14.72
N GLU A 42 -22.82 1.11 -13.93
CA GLU A 42 -24.06 1.78 -14.34
C GLU A 42 -23.82 3.26 -14.70
N CYS A 43 -22.57 3.74 -14.66
CA CYS A 43 -22.21 5.12 -14.96
C CYS A 43 -22.13 5.35 -16.48
N PRO A 44 -22.98 6.21 -17.08
CA PRO A 44 -22.96 6.47 -18.53
C PRO A 44 -21.64 7.07 -19.02
N ALA A 45 -20.92 7.80 -18.16
CA ALA A 45 -19.65 8.44 -18.52
C ALA A 45 -18.49 7.45 -18.71
N MET A 46 -18.68 6.17 -18.34
CA MET A 46 -17.65 5.13 -18.40
C MET A 46 -18.22 3.76 -18.78
N ALA A 47 -19.43 3.72 -19.35
CA ALA A 47 -20.09 2.47 -19.76
C ALA A 47 -19.20 1.69 -20.75
N ASP A 48 -18.48 2.42 -21.59
CA ASP A 48 -17.50 1.90 -22.55
C ASP A 48 -16.35 1.08 -21.94
N LEU A 49 -15.94 1.38 -20.69
CA LEU A 49 -14.95 0.58 -19.97
C LEU A 49 -15.50 -0.79 -19.53
N PHE A 50 -16.80 -0.87 -19.26
CA PHE A 50 -17.47 -2.08 -18.78
C PHE A 50 -18.11 -2.91 -19.90
N ASP A 51 -18.36 -2.31 -21.06
CA ASP A 51 -18.93 -2.99 -22.22
C ASP A 51 -18.11 -4.21 -22.63
N HIS A 52 -18.78 -5.36 -22.68
CA HIS A 52 -18.22 -6.69 -22.99
C HIS A 52 -17.06 -7.15 -22.08
N LEU A 53 -16.75 -6.42 -21.00
CA LEU A 53 -15.60 -6.69 -20.13
C LEU A 53 -15.69 -8.07 -19.48
N TRP A 54 -16.86 -8.46 -19.00
CA TRP A 54 -17.02 -9.74 -18.29
C TRP A 54 -16.98 -10.94 -19.23
N ASP A 55 -17.42 -10.77 -20.47
CA ASP A 55 -17.30 -11.79 -21.52
C ASP A 55 -15.84 -11.93 -21.94
N LEU A 56 -15.14 -10.80 -22.13
CA LEU A 56 -13.68 -10.76 -22.35
C LEU A 56 -12.93 -11.45 -21.20
N VAL A 57 -13.20 -11.10 -19.93
CA VAL A 57 -12.55 -11.73 -18.77
C VAL A 57 -12.83 -13.24 -18.71
N LYS A 58 -14.06 -13.69 -19.02
CA LYS A 58 -14.38 -15.12 -19.07
C LYS A 58 -13.62 -15.84 -20.19
N HIS A 59 -13.61 -15.26 -21.39
CA HIS A 59 -12.87 -15.80 -22.54
C HIS A 59 -11.36 -15.87 -22.27
N THR A 60 -10.78 -14.80 -21.70
CA THR A 60 -9.37 -14.73 -21.30
C THR A 60 -9.00 -15.84 -20.32
N VAL A 61 -9.86 -16.13 -19.33
CA VAL A 61 -9.61 -17.20 -18.34
C VAL A 61 -9.77 -18.59 -18.96
N SER A 62 -10.76 -18.80 -19.84
CA SER A 62 -10.99 -20.10 -20.49
C SER A 62 -9.86 -20.47 -21.46
N GLY A 63 -9.29 -19.49 -22.16
CA GLY A 63 -8.21 -19.68 -23.12
C GLY A 63 -6.80 -19.67 -22.51
N ALA A 64 -6.67 -19.40 -21.20
CA ALA A 64 -5.38 -19.22 -20.57
C ALA A 64 -4.51 -20.49 -20.60
N LYS A 65 -3.26 -20.32 -21.05
CA LYS A 65 -2.22 -21.35 -21.11
C LYS A 65 -1.17 -21.10 -20.04
N THR A 66 -0.57 -22.19 -19.56
CA THR A 66 0.53 -22.12 -18.59
C THR A 66 1.83 -22.36 -19.31
N ASP A 67 2.64 -21.31 -19.44
CA ASP A 67 3.91 -21.37 -20.13
C ASP A 67 5.06 -21.51 -19.13
N ARG A 68 6.02 -22.35 -19.50
CA ARG A 68 7.27 -22.54 -18.76
C ARG A 68 8.31 -21.62 -19.36
N LEU A 69 8.75 -20.60 -18.63
CA LEU A 69 9.85 -19.77 -19.06
C LEU A 69 11.15 -20.30 -18.46
N THR A 70 12.04 -20.78 -19.33
CA THR A 70 13.47 -20.85 -19.01
C THR A 70 14.00 -19.41 -19.03
N PRO A 71 14.65 -18.93 -17.96
CA PRO A 71 15.19 -17.57 -17.95
C PRO A 71 16.23 -17.40 -19.05
N ASP A 72 16.09 -16.37 -19.88
CA ASP A 72 17.13 -15.89 -20.78
C ASP A 72 18.24 -15.23 -19.94
N GLY A 73 19.25 -16.02 -19.54
CA GLY A 73 20.49 -15.51 -18.95
C GLY A 73 20.88 -16.11 -17.58
N PRO A 74 22.04 -15.68 -17.04
CA PRO A 74 22.63 -16.26 -15.83
C PRO A 74 21.92 -15.73 -14.57
N HIS A 75 20.68 -16.15 -14.36
CA HIS A 75 19.87 -15.74 -13.21
C HIS A 75 19.88 -16.79 -12.10
N ASN A 76 21.05 -17.10 -11.52
CA ASN A 76 21.29 -17.71 -10.20
C ASN A 76 20.18 -18.63 -9.58
N GLY A 77 19.53 -19.49 -10.39
CA GLY A 77 18.55 -20.47 -9.92
C GLY A 77 17.08 -19.99 -9.78
N PHE A 78 16.73 -18.74 -10.08
CA PHE A 78 15.32 -18.31 -10.11
C PHE A 78 14.63 -18.80 -11.39
N ARG A 79 13.41 -19.33 -11.26
CA ARG A 79 12.58 -19.80 -12.38
C ARG A 79 11.15 -19.28 -12.22
N VAL A 80 10.47 -19.09 -13.33
CA VAL A 80 9.10 -18.54 -13.37
C VAL A 80 8.20 -19.49 -14.14
N ILE A 81 6.99 -19.70 -13.61
CA ILE A 81 5.86 -20.26 -14.36
C ILE A 81 4.86 -19.13 -14.56
N GLU A 82 4.41 -18.94 -15.79
CA GLU A 82 3.44 -17.91 -16.13
C GLU A 82 2.12 -18.53 -16.59
N ILE A 83 1.01 -17.87 -16.24
CA ILE A 83 -0.30 -18.12 -16.85
C ILE A 83 -0.57 -16.94 -17.77
N ASN A 84 -0.62 -17.23 -19.06
CA ASN A 84 -0.85 -16.24 -20.11
C ASN A 84 -2.22 -16.47 -20.75
N ALA A 85 -2.92 -15.38 -21.04
CA ALA A 85 -4.09 -15.38 -21.89
C ALA A 85 -3.73 -15.80 -23.33
N GLU A 86 -4.73 -16.16 -24.15
CA GLU A 86 -4.50 -16.44 -25.59
C GLU A 86 -3.90 -15.25 -26.34
N THR A 87 -4.17 -14.04 -25.87
CA THR A 87 -3.62 -12.79 -26.38
C THR A 87 -2.14 -12.58 -26.03
N GLY A 88 -1.56 -13.46 -25.21
CA GLY A 88 -0.19 -13.36 -24.69
C GLY A 88 -0.07 -12.52 -23.42
N GLU A 89 -1.17 -11.98 -22.88
CA GLU A 89 -1.15 -11.20 -21.63
C GLU A 89 -0.94 -12.10 -20.40
N ASN A 90 0.01 -11.75 -19.52
CA ASN A 90 0.25 -12.47 -18.27
C ASN A 90 -0.87 -12.17 -17.25
N ILE A 91 -1.62 -13.21 -16.85
CA ILE A 91 -2.75 -13.10 -15.91
C ILE A 91 -2.45 -13.74 -14.54
N GLY A 92 -1.35 -14.48 -14.44
CA GLY A 92 -0.82 -15.02 -13.18
C GLY A 92 0.61 -15.52 -13.32
N ARG A 93 1.30 -15.68 -12.20
CA ARG A 93 2.67 -16.20 -12.17
C ARG A 93 3.02 -16.87 -10.86
N LEU A 94 4.08 -17.66 -10.92
CA LEU A 94 4.68 -18.35 -9.80
C LEU A 94 6.20 -18.22 -9.92
N ASN A 95 6.83 -17.71 -8.86
CA ASN A 95 8.28 -17.59 -8.76
C ASN A 95 8.85 -18.68 -7.86
N MET A 96 9.92 -19.34 -8.31
CA MET A 96 10.58 -20.39 -7.56
C MET A 96 12.11 -20.28 -7.62
N ILE A 97 12.78 -20.88 -6.64
CA ILE A 97 14.24 -20.98 -6.58
C ILE A 97 14.64 -22.44 -6.55
N TYR A 98 15.58 -22.83 -7.40
CA TYR A 98 16.17 -24.15 -7.38
C TYR A 98 17.35 -24.25 -6.40
N LEU A 99 17.30 -25.24 -5.51
CA LEU A 99 18.35 -25.64 -4.59
C LEU A 99 18.78 -27.07 -4.90
N ASN A 100 20.07 -27.31 -5.05
CA ASN A 100 20.60 -28.63 -5.44
C ASN A 100 21.18 -29.44 -4.28
N LYS A 101 21.35 -28.85 -3.09
CA LYS A 101 21.92 -29.49 -1.90
C LYS A 101 21.02 -29.26 -0.69
N PRO A 102 20.88 -30.25 0.22
CA PRO A 102 21.37 -31.64 0.12
C PRO A 102 20.65 -32.53 -0.89
N ILE A 103 19.43 -32.16 -1.30
CA ILE A 103 18.64 -32.84 -2.33
C ILE A 103 18.07 -31.81 -3.30
N PRO A 104 17.72 -32.19 -4.55
CA PRO A 104 17.02 -31.32 -5.47
C PRO A 104 15.71 -30.81 -4.87
N CYS A 105 15.61 -29.49 -4.73
CA CYS A 105 14.47 -28.82 -4.14
C CYS A 105 14.13 -27.55 -4.93
N TYR A 106 12.85 -27.29 -5.11
CA TYR A 106 12.37 -26.00 -5.55
C TYR A 106 11.60 -25.33 -4.42
N TYR A 107 12.06 -24.16 -4.03
CA TYR A 107 11.38 -23.31 -3.07
C TYR A 107 10.44 -22.37 -3.80
N LEU A 108 9.15 -22.42 -3.46
CA LEU A 108 8.14 -21.49 -3.93
C LEU A 108 8.28 -20.17 -3.18
N VAL A 109 8.60 -19.09 -3.88
CA VAL A 109 8.77 -17.76 -3.30
C VAL A 109 7.41 -17.09 -3.14
N TYR A 110 6.65 -16.99 -4.23
CA TYR A 110 5.27 -16.50 -4.19
C TYR A 110 4.45 -16.95 -5.39
N VAL A 111 3.13 -16.83 -5.26
CA VAL A 111 2.15 -16.98 -6.34
C VAL A 111 1.30 -15.75 -6.42
N GLU A 112 1.05 -15.29 -7.64
CA GLU A 112 0.24 -14.11 -7.88
C GLU A 112 -0.73 -14.33 -9.03
N VAL A 113 -1.97 -13.92 -8.81
CA VAL A 113 -3.01 -13.85 -9.84
C VAL A 113 -3.52 -12.42 -9.86
N ALA A 114 -3.62 -11.83 -11.05
CA ALA A 114 -4.06 -10.45 -11.16
C ALA A 114 -5.48 -10.30 -10.58
N PRO A 115 -5.79 -9.24 -9.81
CA PRO A 115 -7.03 -9.11 -9.05
C PRO A 115 -8.33 -9.46 -9.82
N PRO A 116 -8.52 -9.02 -11.08
CA PRO A 116 -9.72 -9.33 -11.85
C PRO A 116 -9.96 -10.83 -12.12
N PHE A 117 -8.89 -11.64 -12.09
CA PHE A 117 -8.94 -13.07 -12.38
C PHE A 117 -8.89 -13.94 -11.11
N ARG A 118 -8.84 -13.33 -9.91
CA ARG A 118 -8.88 -14.05 -8.63
C ARG A 118 -10.24 -14.73 -8.45
N LYS A 119 -10.28 -15.77 -7.60
CA LYS A 119 -11.47 -16.61 -7.33
C LYS A 119 -12.04 -17.35 -8.55
N ARG A 120 -11.29 -17.44 -9.65
CA ARG A 120 -11.66 -18.19 -10.88
C ARG A 120 -10.84 -19.47 -11.08
N GLY A 121 -10.25 -20.00 -10.01
CA GLY A 121 -9.49 -21.27 -10.05
C GLY A 121 -8.06 -21.18 -10.60
N LEU A 122 -7.60 -20.02 -11.08
CA LEU A 122 -6.22 -19.87 -11.61
C LEU A 122 -5.13 -20.18 -10.58
N GLY A 123 -5.34 -19.82 -9.31
CA GLY A 123 -4.43 -20.18 -8.21
C GLY A 123 -4.33 -21.69 -8.01
N ASN A 124 -5.44 -22.43 -8.14
CA ASN A 124 -5.39 -23.89 -8.08
C ASN A 124 -4.62 -24.46 -9.27
N ARG A 125 -4.90 -23.95 -10.48
CA ARG A 125 -4.24 -24.39 -11.72
C ARG A 125 -2.72 -24.20 -11.66
N ILE A 126 -2.24 -23.06 -11.13
CA ILE A 126 -0.79 -22.79 -11.07
C ILE A 126 -0.07 -23.67 -10.04
N ILE A 127 -0.70 -23.90 -8.88
CA ILE A 127 -0.14 -24.78 -7.84
C ILE A 127 -0.15 -26.24 -8.31
N GLU A 128 -1.22 -26.67 -8.98
CA GLU A 128 -1.32 -28.00 -9.59
C GLU A 128 -0.22 -28.20 -10.64
N HIS A 129 -0.04 -27.25 -11.56
CA HIS A 129 1.02 -27.32 -12.56
C HIS A 129 2.42 -27.37 -11.91
N PHE A 130 2.63 -26.62 -10.83
CA PHE A 130 3.88 -26.64 -10.09
C PHE A 130 4.12 -28.00 -9.41
N ARG A 131 3.11 -28.58 -8.79
CA ARG A 131 3.18 -29.94 -8.23
C ARG A 131 3.58 -30.97 -9.28
N ASP A 132 2.94 -30.93 -10.44
CA ASP A 132 3.21 -31.88 -11.53
C ASP A 132 4.63 -31.69 -12.08
N PHE A 133 5.11 -30.44 -12.15
CA PHE A 133 6.50 -30.12 -12.46
C PHE A 133 7.49 -30.73 -11.46
N LEU A 134 7.22 -30.63 -10.15
CA LEU A 134 8.06 -31.24 -9.11
C LEU A 134 8.11 -32.76 -9.24
N ALA A 135 6.98 -33.40 -9.54
CA ALA A 135 6.89 -34.83 -9.78
C ALA A 135 7.69 -35.27 -11.03
N GLU A 136 7.60 -34.50 -12.13
CA GLU A 136 8.38 -34.71 -13.36
C GLU A 136 9.88 -34.66 -13.06
N LYS A 137 10.33 -33.61 -12.36
CA LYS A 137 11.74 -33.40 -12.01
C LYS A 137 12.25 -34.32 -10.90
N GLY A 138 11.37 -34.99 -10.17
CA GLY A 138 11.74 -35.79 -9.00
C GLY A 138 12.42 -34.95 -7.91
N ALA A 139 11.94 -33.72 -7.71
CA ALA A 139 12.49 -32.77 -6.75
C ALA A 139 11.44 -32.43 -5.69
N VAL A 140 11.92 -32.16 -4.46
CA VAL A 140 11.05 -31.76 -3.35
C VAL A 140 10.58 -30.32 -3.54
N GLY A 141 9.32 -30.04 -3.23
CA GLY A 141 8.80 -28.67 -3.14
C GLY A 141 8.81 -28.18 -1.71
N ILE A 142 9.21 -26.93 -1.47
CA ILE A 142 9.04 -26.26 -0.17
C ILE A 142 8.34 -24.92 -0.41
N LEU A 143 7.43 -24.54 0.48
CA LEU A 143 6.80 -23.21 0.48
C LEU A 143 6.56 -22.72 1.91
N ASP A 144 6.30 -21.44 2.06
CA ASP A 144 5.89 -20.78 3.30
C ASP A 144 4.38 -20.47 3.22
N ASN A 145 3.58 -21.03 4.13
CA ASN A 145 2.15 -20.74 4.15
C ASN A 145 1.87 -19.45 4.91
N ILE A 146 1.95 -18.34 4.20
CA ILE A 146 1.67 -16.99 4.72
C ILE A 146 0.18 -16.62 4.67
N ILE A 147 -0.69 -17.54 4.23
CA ILE A 147 -2.12 -17.26 4.12
C ILE A 147 -2.72 -17.31 5.53
N PRO A 148 -3.47 -16.28 5.97
CA PRO A 148 -4.13 -16.30 7.27
C PRO A 148 -5.20 -17.41 7.35
N PRO A 149 -5.38 -18.07 8.51
CA PRO A 149 -6.38 -19.14 8.69
C PRO A 149 -7.82 -18.75 8.34
N GLU A 150 -8.16 -17.47 8.47
CA GLU A 150 -9.47 -16.91 8.15
C GLU A 150 -9.69 -16.67 6.64
N ASP A 151 -8.65 -16.76 5.80
CA ASP A 151 -8.78 -16.58 4.36
C ASP A 151 -9.41 -17.83 3.72
N PRO A 152 -10.42 -17.70 2.84
CA PRO A 152 -11.04 -18.83 2.13
C PRO A 152 -10.06 -19.69 1.31
N THR A 153 -8.87 -19.18 1.01
CA THR A 153 -7.80 -19.87 0.28
C THR A 153 -6.75 -20.51 1.17
N TYR A 154 -6.88 -20.45 2.50
CA TYR A 154 -5.93 -21.03 3.46
C TYR A 154 -5.55 -22.49 3.12
N ASP A 155 -6.55 -23.31 2.81
CA ASP A 155 -6.35 -24.73 2.52
C ASP A 155 -5.90 -25.03 1.08
N ILE A 156 -5.53 -24.02 0.28
CA ILE A 156 -5.18 -24.22 -1.14
C ILE A 156 -4.03 -25.22 -1.31
N TYR A 157 -3.02 -25.14 -0.45
CA TYR A 157 -1.86 -26.02 -0.50
C TYR A 157 -2.22 -27.44 -0.05
N LEU A 158 -2.98 -27.57 1.05
CA LEU A 158 -3.44 -28.88 1.56
C LEU A 158 -4.25 -29.63 0.50
N LYS A 159 -5.15 -28.94 -0.20
CA LYS A 159 -5.95 -29.51 -1.31
C LYS A 159 -5.11 -30.00 -2.48
N GLN A 160 -3.85 -29.56 -2.57
CA GLN A 160 -2.90 -29.92 -3.63
C GLN A 160 -1.79 -30.87 -3.14
N ALA A 161 -2.06 -31.61 -2.06
CA ALA A 161 -1.15 -32.60 -1.46
C ALA A 161 0.17 -32.03 -0.92
N TRP A 162 0.17 -30.74 -0.55
CA TRP A 162 1.21 -30.18 0.30
C TRP A 162 0.89 -30.52 1.74
N GLU A 163 1.91 -30.86 2.51
CA GLU A 163 1.77 -31.24 3.91
C GLU A 163 2.57 -30.30 4.81
N PRO A 164 2.15 -30.07 6.06
CA PRO A 164 2.98 -29.40 7.05
C PRO A 164 4.32 -30.10 7.17
N MET A 165 5.41 -29.35 7.19
CA MET A 165 6.75 -29.94 7.18
C MET A 165 7.03 -30.86 8.38
N ASP A 166 6.32 -30.64 9.50
CA ASP A 166 6.37 -31.49 10.68
C ASP A 166 5.99 -32.95 10.41
N SER A 167 5.23 -33.23 9.33
CA SER A 167 4.91 -34.60 8.91
C SER A 167 6.15 -35.39 8.47
N VAL A 168 7.23 -34.71 8.07
CA VAL A 168 8.47 -35.32 7.54
C VAL A 168 9.63 -35.30 8.55
N ILE A 169 9.75 -34.25 9.37
CA ILE A 169 10.87 -34.08 10.33
C ILE A 169 10.53 -34.53 11.77
N GLY A 170 9.25 -34.76 12.07
CA GLY A 170 8.77 -35.12 13.40
C GLY A 170 8.61 -33.93 14.35
N ALA A 171 7.59 -34.00 15.23
CA ALA A 171 7.14 -32.88 16.07
C ALA A 171 8.21 -32.29 17.01
N GLN A 172 9.25 -33.06 17.40
CA GLN A 172 10.29 -32.58 18.31
C GLN A 172 11.31 -31.62 17.65
N GLN A 173 11.39 -31.57 16.32
CA GLN A 173 12.21 -30.60 15.57
C GLN A 173 11.38 -29.44 14.98
N GLY A 174 10.05 -29.49 15.13
CA GLY A 174 9.07 -28.61 14.48
C GLY A 174 9.10 -27.13 14.90
N GLN A 175 9.69 -26.79 16.05
CA GLN A 175 9.90 -25.38 16.43
C GLN A 175 10.73 -24.60 15.39
N THR A 176 11.54 -25.30 14.59
CA THR A 176 12.34 -24.68 13.52
C THR A 176 11.62 -24.57 12.17
N ALA A 177 10.49 -25.23 11.97
CA ALA A 177 9.81 -25.37 10.68
C ALA A 177 8.43 -24.67 10.61
N ASN A 178 8.07 -23.89 11.63
CA ASN A 178 6.75 -23.27 11.74
C ASN A 178 6.36 -22.48 10.48
N GLY A 179 5.22 -22.80 9.89
CA GLY A 179 4.70 -22.18 8.65
C GLY A 179 5.16 -22.81 7.33
N TYR A 180 6.19 -23.67 7.31
CA TYR A 180 6.65 -24.32 6.08
C TYR A 180 5.78 -25.52 5.70
N MET A 181 5.48 -25.63 4.41
CA MET A 181 4.83 -26.78 3.80
C MET A 181 5.79 -27.48 2.84
N ILE A 182 5.64 -28.79 2.69
CA ILE A 182 6.46 -29.64 1.83
C ILE A 182 5.59 -30.43 0.85
N TYR A 183 6.08 -30.56 -0.37
CA TYR A 183 5.59 -31.54 -1.33
C TYR A 183 6.68 -32.57 -1.60
N VAL A 184 6.40 -33.84 -1.28
CA VAL A 184 7.28 -34.97 -1.57
C VAL A 184 6.77 -35.72 -2.80
N PRO A 185 7.51 -35.67 -3.94
CA PRO A 185 7.06 -36.35 -5.15
C PRO A 185 7.04 -37.88 -4.95
N PRO A 186 6.19 -38.62 -5.68
CA PRO A 186 6.03 -40.07 -5.52
C PRO A 186 7.35 -40.87 -5.54
N LYS A 187 8.31 -40.44 -6.37
CA LYS A 187 9.64 -41.06 -6.50
C LYS A 187 10.50 -40.99 -5.22
N LEU A 188 10.16 -40.11 -4.27
CA LEU A 188 10.93 -39.86 -3.05
C LEU A 188 10.19 -40.25 -1.76
N ARG A 189 8.91 -40.66 -1.82
CA ARG A 189 8.07 -40.93 -0.63
C ARG A 189 8.61 -42.03 0.31
N ASN A 190 9.37 -42.99 -0.22
CA ASN A 190 9.89 -44.12 0.56
C ASN A 190 11.34 -43.89 1.05
N ARG A 191 11.87 -42.67 0.93
CA ARG A 191 13.23 -42.34 1.37
C ARG A 191 13.16 -41.64 2.73
N ASP A 192 14.18 -41.83 3.56
CA ASP A 192 14.39 -40.99 4.73
C ASP A 192 14.90 -39.61 4.27
N LEU A 193 14.05 -38.60 4.43
CA LEU A 193 14.32 -37.22 4.01
C LEU A 193 14.52 -36.28 5.20
N GLY A 194 14.37 -36.75 6.45
CA GLY A 194 14.29 -35.88 7.63
C GLY A 194 15.51 -34.95 7.77
N GLU A 195 16.71 -35.53 7.81
CA GLU A 195 17.95 -34.76 7.94
C GLU A 195 18.21 -33.84 6.73
N ALA A 196 17.85 -34.30 5.52
CA ALA A 196 18.02 -33.52 4.29
C ALA A 196 17.09 -32.30 4.28
N VAL A 197 15.84 -32.46 4.71
CA VAL A 197 14.86 -31.38 4.82
C VAL A 197 15.29 -30.36 5.86
N VAL A 198 15.75 -30.80 7.04
CA VAL A 198 16.27 -29.88 8.07
C VAL A 198 17.42 -29.02 7.53
N LYS A 199 18.37 -29.62 6.81
CA LYS A 199 19.47 -28.88 6.17
C LYS A 199 18.99 -27.90 5.09
N LEU A 200 17.96 -28.25 4.31
CA LEU A 200 17.34 -27.33 3.33
C LEU A 200 16.75 -26.10 4.02
N ILE A 201 16.02 -26.27 5.13
CA ILE A 201 15.44 -25.15 5.89
C ILE A 201 16.53 -24.21 6.39
N HIS A 202 17.61 -24.76 6.97
CA HIS A 202 18.74 -23.94 7.45
C HIS A 202 19.36 -23.13 6.32
N HIS A 203 19.47 -23.71 5.12
CA HIS A 203 19.97 -23.01 3.94
C HIS A 203 19.02 -21.92 3.44
N LEU A 204 17.70 -22.19 3.43
CA LEU A 204 16.66 -21.23 3.10
C LEU A 204 16.67 -20.04 4.07
N LYS A 205 16.67 -20.31 5.39
CA LYS A 205 16.73 -19.26 6.43
C LYS A 205 17.97 -18.39 6.28
N ARG A 206 19.14 -18.98 6.01
CA ARG A 206 20.38 -18.23 5.79
C ARG A 206 20.32 -17.35 4.54
N ARG A 207 19.63 -17.80 3.49
CA ARG A 207 19.48 -17.06 2.22
C ARG A 207 18.26 -16.15 2.19
N ARG A 208 17.40 -16.16 3.21
CA ARG A 208 16.09 -15.51 3.18
C ARG A 208 16.18 -14.03 2.83
N ALA A 209 17.08 -13.29 3.49
CA ALA A 209 17.32 -11.89 3.17
C ALA A 209 17.66 -11.66 1.69
N ALA A 210 18.57 -12.46 1.11
CA ALA A 210 18.93 -12.32 -0.30
C ALA A 210 17.79 -12.72 -1.27
N ILE A 211 16.95 -13.67 -0.86
CA ILE A 211 15.74 -14.05 -1.60
C ILE A 211 14.74 -12.91 -1.59
N ASP A 212 14.45 -12.35 -0.42
CA ASP A 212 13.51 -11.24 -0.23
C ASP A 212 13.99 -9.98 -0.97
N MET A 213 15.29 -9.65 -0.92
CA MET A 213 15.85 -8.51 -1.67
C MET A 213 15.61 -8.64 -3.18
N ARG A 214 15.82 -9.85 -3.74
CA ARG A 214 15.63 -10.13 -5.16
C ARG A 214 14.15 -10.07 -5.54
N ASP A 215 13.30 -10.64 -4.70
CA ASP A 215 11.86 -10.65 -4.92
C ASP A 215 11.28 -9.23 -4.91
N ASN A 216 11.70 -8.43 -3.92
CA ASN A 216 11.41 -7.01 -3.83
C ASN A 216 11.86 -6.28 -5.09
N GLU A 217 13.08 -6.52 -5.58
CA GLU A 217 13.58 -5.92 -6.80
C GLU A 217 12.68 -6.23 -8.00
N ILE A 218 12.35 -7.51 -8.23
CA ILE A 218 11.48 -7.95 -9.35
C ILE A 218 10.08 -7.33 -9.23
N MET A 219 9.50 -7.33 -8.03
CA MET A 219 8.19 -6.73 -7.74
C MET A 219 8.21 -5.24 -8.07
N VAL A 220 9.26 -4.51 -7.64
CA VAL A 220 9.39 -3.08 -7.90
C VAL A 220 9.47 -2.79 -9.40
N ARG A 221 10.33 -3.48 -10.17
CA ARG A 221 10.43 -3.24 -11.63
C ARG A 221 9.09 -3.40 -12.32
N ARG A 222 8.37 -4.45 -11.94
CA ARG A 222 7.08 -4.79 -12.51
C ARG A 222 6.02 -3.76 -12.15
N THR A 223 5.91 -3.39 -10.88
CA THR A 223 4.91 -2.39 -10.47
C THR A 223 5.21 -1.03 -11.11
N ILE A 224 6.47 -0.64 -11.31
CA ILE A 224 6.83 0.54 -12.11
C ILE A 224 6.32 0.40 -13.55
N LYS A 225 6.50 -0.77 -14.18
CA LYS A 225 5.94 -1.03 -15.51
C LYS A 225 4.41 -0.92 -15.53
N GLU A 226 3.72 -1.50 -14.55
CA GLU A 226 2.25 -1.43 -14.43
C GLU A 226 1.77 0.02 -14.28
N PHE A 227 2.49 0.86 -13.54
CA PHE A 227 2.19 2.29 -13.46
C PHE A 227 2.41 3.01 -14.81
N ARG A 228 3.44 2.65 -15.59
CA ARG A 228 3.62 3.21 -16.94
C ARG A 228 2.48 2.80 -17.87
N ASP A 229 2.17 1.52 -17.92
CA ASP A 229 1.11 0.97 -18.75
C ASP A 229 -0.24 1.63 -18.39
N LEU A 230 -0.51 1.85 -17.09
CA LEU A 230 -1.70 2.56 -16.62
C LEU A 230 -1.69 4.06 -16.98
N TYR A 231 -0.53 4.72 -16.94
CA TYR A 231 -0.42 6.12 -17.38
C TYR A 231 -0.72 6.25 -18.87
N ASP A 232 -0.17 5.36 -19.70
CA ASP A 232 -0.41 5.33 -21.14
C ASP A 232 -1.89 5.03 -21.43
N ALA A 233 -2.51 4.10 -20.70
CA ALA A 233 -3.93 3.83 -20.80
C ALA A 233 -4.79 5.06 -20.48
N LEU A 234 -4.42 5.86 -19.46
CA LEU A 234 -5.10 7.13 -19.15
C LEU A 234 -4.95 8.16 -20.28
N LEU A 235 -3.78 8.25 -20.90
CA LEU A 235 -3.54 9.15 -22.03
C LEU A 235 -4.35 8.74 -23.27
N ILE A 236 -4.46 7.43 -23.54
CA ILE A 236 -5.29 6.89 -24.63
C ILE A 236 -6.77 7.16 -24.34
N TYR A 237 -7.24 6.84 -23.13
CA TYR A 237 -8.64 7.00 -22.75
C TYR A 237 -9.12 8.45 -22.84
N PHE A 238 -8.29 9.40 -22.41
CA PHE A 238 -8.61 10.84 -22.46
C PHE A 238 -8.01 11.56 -23.67
N LYS A 239 -7.61 10.84 -24.72
CA LYS A 239 -6.88 11.41 -25.88
C LYS A 239 -7.62 12.59 -26.51
N GLU A 240 -8.92 12.48 -26.70
CA GLU A 240 -9.73 13.55 -27.29
C GLU A 240 -9.80 14.79 -26.39
N GLN A 241 -10.01 14.60 -25.09
CA GLN A 241 -10.10 15.68 -24.11
C GLN A 241 -8.75 16.39 -23.96
N ILE A 242 -7.65 15.62 -23.93
CA ILE A 242 -6.29 16.16 -23.93
C ILE A 242 -6.04 17.00 -25.19
N ALA A 243 -6.40 16.49 -26.37
CA ALA A 243 -6.24 17.21 -27.63
C ALA A 243 -7.04 18.53 -27.66
N LYS A 244 -8.26 18.52 -27.10
CA LYS A 244 -9.13 19.70 -26.97
C LYS A 244 -8.74 20.63 -25.81
N ARG A 245 -7.74 20.27 -25.00
CA ARG A 245 -7.36 20.96 -23.75
C ARG A 245 -8.50 21.08 -22.74
N GLU A 246 -9.39 20.10 -22.74
CA GLU A 246 -10.47 19.97 -21.79
C GLU A 246 -10.00 19.20 -20.55
N ALA A 247 -10.49 19.60 -19.37
CA ALA A 247 -10.15 18.98 -18.11
C ALA A 247 -11.42 18.54 -17.36
N PRO A 248 -12.19 17.59 -17.92
CA PRO A 248 -13.44 17.16 -17.29
C PRO A 248 -13.16 16.61 -15.88
N PRO A 249 -14.13 16.73 -14.95
CA PRO A 249 -13.95 16.27 -13.58
C PRO A 249 -13.47 14.81 -13.48
N ILE A 250 -13.97 13.90 -14.31
CA ILE A 250 -13.57 12.49 -14.29
C ILE A 250 -12.09 12.28 -14.64
N MET A 251 -11.59 12.99 -15.66
CA MET A 251 -10.17 12.95 -16.04
C MET A 251 -9.27 13.40 -14.89
N ARG A 252 -9.58 14.56 -14.29
CA ARG A 252 -8.83 15.08 -13.14
C ARG A 252 -8.85 14.10 -11.96
N PHE A 253 -10.00 13.46 -11.71
CA PHE A 253 -10.15 12.47 -10.66
C PHE A 253 -9.27 11.23 -10.91
N MET A 254 -9.30 10.65 -12.11
CA MET A 254 -8.52 9.46 -12.45
C MET A 254 -7.01 9.72 -12.41
N PHE A 255 -6.52 10.83 -12.98
CA PHE A 255 -5.11 11.20 -12.86
C PHE A 255 -4.69 11.50 -11.41
N THR A 256 -5.56 12.12 -10.61
CA THR A 256 -5.29 12.32 -9.17
C THR A 256 -5.17 10.99 -8.44
N ARG A 257 -6.06 10.02 -8.73
CA ARG A 257 -5.99 8.66 -8.16
C ARG A 257 -4.71 7.94 -8.57
N PHE A 258 -4.34 8.03 -9.85
CA PHE A 258 -3.09 7.46 -10.36
C PHE A 258 -1.87 8.00 -9.60
N VAL A 259 -1.73 9.32 -9.52
CA VAL A 259 -0.57 9.97 -8.87
C VAL A 259 -0.53 9.69 -7.37
N THR A 260 -1.68 9.71 -6.68
CA THR A 260 -1.71 9.40 -5.24
C THR A 260 -1.33 7.94 -4.95
N LYS A 261 -1.69 6.98 -5.83
CA LYS A 261 -1.20 5.59 -5.76
C LYS A 261 0.30 5.51 -6.02
N LEU A 262 0.79 6.19 -7.06
CA LEU A 262 2.20 6.20 -7.43
C LEU A 262 3.09 6.73 -6.30
N ILE A 263 2.70 7.84 -5.69
CA ILE A 263 3.39 8.43 -4.53
C ILE A 263 3.36 7.48 -3.33
N SER A 264 2.21 6.86 -3.06
CA SER A 264 2.09 5.88 -1.96
C SER A 264 2.99 4.68 -2.18
N PHE A 265 3.12 4.21 -3.43
CA PHE A 265 4.06 3.15 -3.80
C PHE A 265 5.52 3.61 -3.62
N ARG A 266 5.90 4.80 -4.12
CA ARG A 266 7.23 5.38 -3.95
C ARG A 266 7.67 5.43 -2.48
N ARG A 267 6.75 5.77 -1.57
CA ARG A 267 7.02 5.77 -0.14
C ARG A 267 7.26 4.36 0.41
N ARG A 268 6.40 3.39 0.05
CA ARG A 268 6.49 2.01 0.53
C ARG A 268 7.76 1.29 0.07
N ILE A 269 8.25 1.56 -1.14
CA ILE A 269 9.47 0.90 -1.64
C ILE A 269 10.74 1.42 -0.96
N GLY A 270 10.71 2.62 -0.38
CA GLY A 270 11.82 3.16 0.42
C GLY A 270 12.13 2.31 1.66
N ASP A 271 11.13 1.58 2.17
CA ASP A 271 11.25 0.73 3.37
C ASP A 271 11.63 -0.72 3.02
N LEU A 272 11.76 -1.08 1.73
CA LEU A 272 12.04 -2.45 1.32
C LEU A 272 13.52 -2.82 1.52
N LEU A 273 13.73 -3.98 2.14
CA LEU A 273 15.06 -4.55 2.35
C LEU A 273 15.76 -4.75 0.99
N GLY A 274 16.92 -4.09 0.83
CA GLY A 274 17.79 -4.21 -0.34
C GLY A 274 17.46 -3.32 -1.53
N TYR A 275 16.42 -2.49 -1.44
CA TYR A 275 16.18 -1.48 -2.45
C TYR A 275 17.21 -0.34 -2.31
N THR A 276 18.08 -0.20 -3.30
CA THR A 276 19.17 0.82 -3.33
C THR A 276 18.86 2.00 -4.25
N GLY A 277 17.61 2.11 -4.75
CA GLY A 277 17.20 3.19 -5.66
C GLY A 277 17.62 3.01 -7.12
N GLY A 278 18.23 1.88 -7.49
CA GLY A 278 18.70 1.61 -8.87
C GLY A 278 17.59 1.62 -9.93
N GLU A 279 16.35 1.38 -9.53
CA GLU A 279 15.16 1.57 -10.39
C GLU A 279 14.27 2.65 -9.82
N SER A 280 14.41 3.86 -10.36
CA SER A 280 13.71 5.02 -9.83
C SER A 280 12.26 5.09 -10.34
N VAL A 281 11.33 5.38 -9.43
CA VAL A 281 9.96 5.82 -9.77
C VAL A 281 9.97 7.13 -10.57
N GLU A 282 11.09 7.87 -10.56
CA GLU A 282 11.32 9.05 -11.40
C GLU A 282 11.23 8.76 -12.90
N GLN A 283 11.21 7.48 -13.31
CA GLN A 283 11.01 7.13 -14.71
C GLN A 283 9.57 7.32 -15.22
N ILE A 284 8.65 7.79 -14.38
CA ILE A 284 7.28 8.16 -14.77
C ILE A 284 7.15 9.67 -14.67
N GLU A 285 7.33 10.34 -15.81
CA GLU A 285 7.16 11.78 -15.93
C GLU A 285 5.76 12.10 -16.46
N LEU A 286 5.05 12.98 -15.76
CA LEU A 286 3.77 13.47 -16.22
C LEU A 286 3.98 14.50 -17.34
N SER A 287 3.26 14.33 -18.46
CA SER A 287 3.23 15.36 -19.49
C SER A 287 2.78 16.72 -18.92
N PRO A 288 3.34 17.86 -19.38
CA PRO A 288 3.07 19.17 -18.79
C PRO A 288 1.58 19.54 -18.71
N GLY A 289 0.80 19.12 -19.71
CA GLY A 289 -0.65 19.35 -19.74
C GLY A 289 -1.39 18.62 -18.62
N ILE A 290 -0.95 17.40 -18.26
CA ILE A 290 -1.50 16.62 -17.15
C ILE A 290 -1.00 17.15 -15.81
N ALA A 291 0.30 17.46 -15.71
CA ALA A 291 0.90 18.01 -14.50
C ALA A 291 0.21 19.32 -14.06
N GLY A 292 -0.14 20.19 -15.02
CA GLY A 292 -0.83 21.45 -14.75
C GLY A 292 -2.32 21.33 -14.39
N LEU A 293 -2.92 20.13 -14.45
CA LEU A 293 -4.33 19.96 -14.10
C LEU A 293 -4.55 20.17 -12.60
N PRO A 294 -5.63 20.85 -12.20
CA PRO A 294 -5.98 20.93 -10.79
C PRO A 294 -6.44 19.56 -10.28
N MET A 295 -5.95 19.17 -9.11
CA MET A 295 -6.31 17.88 -8.53
C MET A 295 -7.80 17.76 -8.20
N LYS A 296 -8.30 16.52 -8.13
CA LYS A 296 -9.66 16.20 -7.68
C LYS A 296 -9.68 14.89 -6.89
N SER A 297 -9.83 14.99 -5.57
CA SER A 297 -9.63 13.87 -4.63
C SER A 297 -10.88 13.06 -4.29
N TYR A 298 -12.05 13.47 -4.81
CA TYR A 298 -13.35 12.84 -4.55
C TYR A 298 -14.12 12.62 -5.86
N ALA A 299 -14.96 11.59 -5.85
CA ALA A 299 -15.72 11.18 -7.01
C ALA A 299 -16.51 12.36 -7.63
N PRO A 300 -16.44 12.54 -8.96
CA PRO A 300 -17.28 13.50 -9.68
C PRO A 300 -18.79 13.26 -9.52
N ARG A 301 -19.61 14.20 -10.00
CA ARG A 301 -21.08 14.07 -9.99
C ARG A 301 -21.59 13.00 -10.94
N GLU A 302 -20.81 12.79 -11.99
CA GLU A 302 -20.97 11.83 -13.07
C GLU A 302 -20.89 10.39 -12.54
N LEU A 303 -20.18 10.16 -11.43
CA LEU A 303 -20.10 8.85 -10.78
C LEU A 303 -21.28 8.65 -9.79
N PRO A 304 -21.89 7.44 -9.76
CA PRO A 304 -22.96 7.13 -8.83
C PRO A 304 -22.49 7.32 -7.38
N ASN A 305 -23.35 7.92 -6.56
CA ASN A 305 -23.09 8.13 -5.14
C ASN A 305 -24.06 7.27 -4.33
N GLY A 306 -23.53 6.62 -3.29
CA GLY A 306 -24.38 6.03 -2.26
C GLY A 306 -24.97 7.11 -1.36
N GLU A 307 -25.85 6.70 -0.46
CA GLU A 307 -26.33 7.57 0.62
C GLU A 307 -25.18 8.07 1.49
N VAL A 308 -25.31 9.30 2.00
CA VAL A 308 -24.41 9.83 3.01
C VAL A 308 -24.65 9.05 4.30
N LEU A 309 -23.62 8.37 4.78
CA LEU A 309 -23.69 7.63 6.04
C LEU A 309 -22.86 8.35 7.08
N VAL A 310 -23.45 8.61 8.24
CA VAL A 310 -22.79 9.27 9.37
C VAL A 310 -22.84 8.35 10.57
N SER A 311 -21.70 8.19 11.22
CA SER A 311 -21.56 7.46 12.48
C SER A 311 -20.69 8.24 13.45
N GLY A 312 -20.89 8.01 14.75
CA GLY A 312 -20.19 8.71 15.83
C GLY A 312 -21.10 9.61 16.66
N GLU A 313 -20.54 10.69 17.18
CA GLU A 313 -21.22 11.60 18.11
C GLU A 313 -22.25 12.49 17.43
N GLN A 314 -23.53 12.12 17.51
CA GLN A 314 -24.61 12.83 16.81
C GLN A 314 -24.78 14.29 17.22
N CYS A 315 -24.46 14.64 18.48
CA CYS A 315 -24.47 16.02 18.94
C CYS A 315 -23.50 16.91 18.14
N ILE A 316 -22.31 16.38 17.80
CA ILE A 316 -21.34 17.08 16.97
C ILE A 316 -21.90 17.22 15.56
N TRP A 317 -22.50 16.16 14.99
CA TRP A 317 -23.05 16.21 13.64
C TRP A 317 -24.11 17.31 13.49
N SER A 318 -25.04 17.40 14.46
CA SER A 318 -26.07 18.44 14.48
C SER A 318 -25.51 19.86 14.62
N ALA A 319 -24.34 20.04 15.25
CA ALA A 319 -23.66 21.32 15.39
C ALA A 319 -22.85 21.74 14.14
N LEU A 320 -22.63 20.82 13.18
CA LEU A 320 -21.88 21.14 11.96
C LEU A 320 -22.65 22.11 11.05
N PRO A 321 -21.94 22.91 10.22
CA PRO A 321 -22.58 23.80 9.26
C PRO A 321 -23.55 23.06 8.33
N LYS A 322 -24.71 23.67 8.02
CA LYS A 322 -25.72 23.07 7.12
C LYS A 322 -25.15 22.62 5.77
N GLY A 323 -24.26 23.42 5.18
CA GLY A 323 -23.61 23.06 3.92
C GLY A 323 -22.75 21.79 3.99
N LEU A 324 -22.22 21.46 5.17
CA LEU A 324 -21.51 20.21 5.41
C LEU A 324 -22.50 19.04 5.51
N GLN A 325 -23.62 19.23 6.20
CA GLN A 325 -24.66 18.20 6.32
C GLN A 325 -25.31 17.85 4.96
N GLU A 326 -25.52 18.86 4.11
CA GLU A 326 -26.14 18.70 2.78
C GLU A 326 -25.17 18.15 1.72
N SER A 327 -23.87 18.46 1.80
CA SER A 327 -22.88 18.05 0.80
C SER A 327 -21.48 17.88 1.41
N PRO A 328 -21.27 16.82 2.22
CA PRO A 328 -20.07 16.67 3.04
C PRO A 328 -18.78 16.69 2.23
N ALA A 329 -18.66 15.88 1.18
CA ALA A 329 -17.43 15.81 0.39
C ALA A 329 -17.08 17.16 -0.23
N ARG A 330 -18.06 17.85 -0.83
CA ARG A 330 -17.82 19.15 -1.46
C ARG A 330 -17.40 20.20 -0.43
N PHE A 331 -18.06 20.23 0.73
CA PHE A 331 -17.78 21.19 1.79
C PHE A 331 -16.38 20.95 2.37
N ILE A 332 -16.10 19.73 2.81
CA ILE A 332 -14.82 19.35 3.45
C ILE A 332 -13.65 19.60 2.49
N GLU A 333 -13.78 19.25 1.21
CA GLU A 333 -12.70 19.43 0.23
C GLU A 333 -12.41 20.91 -0.09
N SER A 334 -13.36 21.80 0.20
CA SER A 334 -13.18 23.25 0.06
C SER A 334 -12.48 23.92 1.25
N LEU A 335 -12.36 23.20 2.39
CA LEU A 335 -11.67 23.69 3.56
C LEU A 335 -10.17 23.87 3.30
N GLN A 336 -9.51 24.66 4.15
CA GLN A 336 -8.06 24.81 4.12
C GLN A 336 -7.38 23.48 4.42
N ASN A 337 -6.29 23.21 3.70
CA ASN A 337 -5.45 22.05 3.98
C ASN A 337 -4.80 22.21 5.36
N TYR A 338 -4.66 21.09 6.06
CA TYR A 338 -3.96 21.06 7.33
C TYR A 338 -2.51 21.53 7.15
N ARG A 339 -2.10 22.50 7.96
CA ARG A 339 -0.84 23.24 7.78
C ARG A 339 0.36 22.46 8.30
N ARG A 340 0.58 21.27 7.74
CA ARG A 340 1.75 20.44 8.05
C ARG A 340 3.04 21.22 7.81
N PRO A 341 4.10 21.01 8.61
CA PRO A 341 5.40 21.64 8.37
C PRO A 341 5.93 21.41 6.95
N SER A 342 5.84 20.17 6.47
CA SER A 342 6.23 19.77 5.11
C SER A 342 5.53 20.58 4.01
N LEU A 343 4.20 20.67 4.07
CA LEU A 343 3.40 21.46 3.11
C LEU A 343 3.72 22.95 3.21
N THR A 344 3.88 23.48 4.42
CA THR A 344 4.14 24.90 4.65
C THR A 344 5.51 25.29 4.11
N ALA A 345 6.53 24.46 4.32
CA ALA A 345 7.86 24.65 3.77
C ALA A 345 7.83 24.64 2.24
N TRP A 346 7.15 23.66 1.64
CA TRP A 346 7.00 23.54 0.19
C TRP A 346 6.30 24.76 -0.43
N LEU A 347 5.19 25.21 0.16
CA LEU A 347 4.47 26.41 -0.30
C LEU A 347 5.39 27.64 -0.26
N LYS A 348 6.15 27.82 0.82
CA LYS A 348 7.08 28.94 0.97
C LYS A 348 8.21 28.89 -0.08
N GLN A 349 8.79 27.72 -0.31
CA GLN A 349 9.85 27.52 -1.31
C GLN A 349 9.38 27.88 -2.73
N HIS A 350 8.10 27.64 -3.03
CA HIS A 350 7.49 27.91 -4.33
C HIS A 350 6.76 29.26 -4.41
N ASN A 351 6.93 30.15 -3.41
CA ASN A 351 6.23 31.43 -3.31
C ASN A 351 4.69 31.30 -3.46
N ARG A 352 4.12 30.27 -2.85
CA ARG A 352 2.68 29.98 -2.82
C ARG A 352 2.10 30.28 -1.44
N VAL A 353 0.79 30.53 -1.41
CA VAL A 353 0.01 30.78 -0.19
C VAL A 353 -0.89 29.58 0.14
N GLY A 354 -1.42 29.51 1.36
CA GLY A 354 -2.26 28.38 1.81
C GLY A 354 -3.57 28.15 1.03
N THR A 355 -3.99 29.13 0.22
CA THR A 355 -5.15 29.03 -0.68
C THR A 355 -4.78 28.58 -2.10
N TYR A 356 -3.50 28.28 -2.34
CA TYR A 356 -3.03 27.81 -3.62
C TYR A 356 -3.75 26.52 -4.04
N ARG A 357 -4.19 26.49 -5.30
CA ARG A 357 -4.86 25.33 -5.87
C ARG A 357 -3.81 24.34 -6.36
N ILE A 358 -3.63 23.29 -5.57
CA ILE A 358 -2.68 22.21 -5.82
C ILE A 358 -3.05 21.49 -7.12
N THR A 359 -2.04 21.29 -7.96
CA THR A 359 -2.10 20.59 -9.23
C THR A 359 -1.67 19.13 -9.08
N ILE A 360 -1.88 18.32 -10.11
CA ILE A 360 -1.46 16.92 -10.12
C ILE A 360 0.07 16.82 -10.11
N GLY A 361 0.78 17.72 -10.79
CA GLY A 361 2.23 17.80 -10.78
C GLY A 361 2.80 18.14 -9.40
N ASP A 362 2.16 19.05 -8.67
CA ASP A 362 2.59 19.41 -7.31
C ASP A 362 2.60 18.21 -6.37
N LEU A 363 1.69 17.24 -6.53
CA LEU A 363 1.68 16.03 -5.71
C LEU A 363 2.97 15.22 -5.85
N MET A 364 3.51 15.13 -7.07
CA MET A 364 4.74 14.39 -7.36
C MET A 364 5.96 15.02 -6.68
N ASP A 365 5.98 16.35 -6.61
CA ASP A 365 7.03 17.13 -5.96
C ASP A 365 6.90 17.08 -4.42
N ILE A 366 5.68 17.29 -3.90
CA ILE A 366 5.39 17.23 -2.47
C ILE A 366 5.63 15.82 -1.88
N GLY A 367 5.40 14.77 -2.66
CA GLY A 367 5.61 13.38 -2.24
C GLY A 367 4.54 12.84 -1.28
N PHE A 368 3.41 13.54 -1.11
CA PHE A 368 2.21 13.04 -0.43
C PHE A 368 0.96 13.81 -0.90
N ASP A 369 -0.23 13.39 -0.45
CA ASP A 369 -1.49 14.08 -0.70
C ASP A 369 -1.82 15.08 0.42
N PRO A 370 -1.55 16.38 0.26
CA PRO A 370 -1.81 17.40 1.29
C PRO A 370 -3.30 17.70 1.48
N THR A 371 -4.18 17.27 0.57
CA THR A 371 -5.62 17.48 0.70
C THR A 371 -6.31 16.43 1.56
N ARG A 372 -5.57 15.39 1.98
CA ARG A 372 -6.08 14.32 2.84
C ARG A 372 -6.52 14.85 4.21
N LEU A 373 -5.87 15.91 4.70
CA LEU A 373 -6.17 16.52 5.99
C LEU A 373 -6.70 17.94 5.78
N LYS A 374 -7.85 18.23 6.38
CA LYS A 374 -8.55 19.52 6.27
C LYS A 374 -8.85 20.10 7.64
N GLU A 375 -8.70 21.41 7.80
CA GLU A 375 -8.95 22.09 9.07
C GLU A 375 -10.34 22.75 9.10
N ILE A 376 -11.02 22.64 10.25
CA ILE A 376 -12.28 23.34 10.55
C ILE A 376 -12.28 23.77 12.01
N SER A 377 -12.86 24.93 12.31
CA SER A 377 -13.12 25.37 13.67
C SER A 377 -14.63 25.35 13.93
N ILE A 378 -15.05 24.73 15.02
CA ILE A 378 -16.45 24.58 15.44
C ILE A 378 -16.52 25.07 16.89
N ASP A 379 -17.36 26.06 17.18
CA ASP A 379 -17.54 26.63 18.53
C ASP A 379 -16.23 27.00 19.25
N GLY A 380 -15.29 27.60 18.50
CA GLY A 380 -13.98 28.03 19.02
C GLY A 380 -12.98 26.90 19.28
N ARG A 381 -13.30 25.66 18.91
CA ARG A 381 -12.38 24.51 18.96
C ARG A 381 -11.95 24.09 17.57
N ASP A 382 -10.69 23.69 17.44
CA ASP A 382 -10.14 23.24 16.18
C ASP A 382 -10.24 21.73 16.00
N PHE A 383 -10.63 21.34 14.80
CA PHE A 383 -10.76 19.96 14.38
C PHE A 383 -10.06 19.74 13.04
N ILE A 384 -9.80 18.46 12.77
CA ILE A 384 -9.32 18.01 11.47
C ILE A 384 -10.28 16.98 10.89
N PHE A 385 -10.50 17.07 9.59
CA PHE A 385 -11.05 15.97 8.80
C PHE A 385 -9.90 15.22 8.13
N GLU A 386 -9.86 13.91 8.35
CA GLU A 386 -9.01 12.99 7.61
C GLU A 386 -9.82 12.24 6.57
N ARG A 387 -9.43 12.38 5.30
CA ARG A 387 -9.96 11.56 4.21
C ARG A 387 -9.30 10.19 4.22
N MET A 388 -10.12 9.15 4.15
CA MET A 388 -9.70 7.76 3.94
C MET A 388 -10.57 7.06 2.90
N GLN A 389 -10.18 5.85 2.51
CA GLN A 389 -10.98 5.04 1.59
C GLN A 389 -12.19 4.44 2.32
N ALA A 390 -13.36 4.41 1.66
CA ALA A 390 -14.60 3.95 2.28
C ALA A 390 -14.56 2.47 2.75
N ARG A 391 -13.67 1.63 2.20
CA ARG A 391 -13.47 0.23 2.64
C ARG A 391 -12.84 0.11 4.02
N GLN A 392 -12.10 1.13 4.46
CA GLN A 392 -11.40 1.15 5.74
C GLN A 392 -12.30 1.58 6.90
N VAL A 393 -13.56 1.97 6.63
CA VAL A 393 -14.49 2.47 7.66
C VAL A 393 -14.76 1.44 8.74
N LEU A 394 -14.94 0.16 8.38
CA LEU A 394 -15.24 -0.88 9.37
C LEU A 394 -14.07 -1.08 10.33
N GLU A 395 -12.85 -1.11 9.81
CA GLU A 395 -11.63 -1.17 10.63
C GLU A 395 -11.50 0.08 11.51
N MET A 396 -11.79 1.26 10.95
CA MET A 396 -11.74 2.52 11.69
C MET A 396 -12.77 2.59 12.83
N GLU A 397 -13.98 2.06 12.64
CA GLU A 397 -14.98 1.94 13.70
C GLU A 397 -14.52 1.03 14.82
N ARG A 398 -13.89 -0.11 14.48
CA ARG A 398 -13.28 -1.00 15.49
C ARG A 398 -12.15 -0.29 16.24
N LYS A 399 -11.25 0.40 15.54
CA LYS A 399 -10.18 1.21 16.15
C LYS A 399 -10.74 2.30 17.06
N ARG A 400 -11.79 2.99 16.64
CA ARG A 400 -12.50 3.99 17.45
C ARG A 400 -13.00 3.38 18.77
N ALA A 401 -13.64 2.22 18.72
CA ALA A 401 -14.14 1.55 19.92
C ALA A 401 -13.01 1.21 20.91
N VAL A 402 -11.88 0.70 20.39
CA VAL A 402 -10.69 0.40 21.20
C VAL A 402 -10.10 1.67 21.83
N LEU A 403 -9.93 2.74 21.05
CA LEU A 403 -9.39 4.00 21.56
C LEU A 403 -10.29 4.64 22.62
N LEU A 404 -11.62 4.61 22.44
CA LEU A 404 -12.56 5.09 23.45
C LEU A 404 -12.49 4.28 24.74
N ARG A 405 -12.30 2.95 24.65
CA ARG A 405 -12.07 2.08 25.80
C ARG A 405 -10.76 2.39 26.52
N LEU A 406 -9.69 2.64 25.76
CA LEU A 406 -8.36 2.93 26.32
C LEU A 406 -8.27 4.32 26.95
N ALA A 407 -9.00 5.31 26.44
CA ALA A 407 -8.86 6.71 26.85
C ALA A 407 -8.94 6.95 28.39
N PRO A 408 -9.90 6.39 29.14
CA PRO A 408 -9.94 6.54 30.60
C PRO A 408 -8.71 5.95 31.29
N ALA A 409 -8.28 4.75 30.89
CA ALA A 409 -7.13 4.06 31.48
C ALA A 409 -5.80 4.77 31.17
N MET A 410 -5.74 5.51 30.06
CA MET A 410 -4.54 6.24 29.64
C MET A 410 -4.41 7.61 30.32
N THR A 411 -5.44 8.06 31.05
CA THR A 411 -5.41 9.36 31.71
C THR A 411 -4.34 9.38 32.80
N GLY A 412 -3.33 10.25 32.64
CA GLY A 412 -2.22 10.39 33.58
C GLY A 412 -1.08 9.40 33.39
N LEU A 413 -1.20 8.43 32.48
CA LEU A 413 -0.10 7.50 32.16
C LEU A 413 1.03 8.22 31.43
N LYS A 414 2.25 7.74 31.68
CA LYS A 414 3.47 8.25 31.07
C LYS A 414 4.34 7.12 30.52
N ALA A 415 4.88 7.34 29.34
CA ALA A 415 5.92 6.52 28.72
C ALA A 415 7.31 7.05 29.16
N GLY A 416 7.73 6.68 30.37
CA GLY A 416 8.83 7.36 31.07
C GLY A 416 8.35 8.72 31.60
N ALA A 417 8.93 9.82 31.14
CA ALA A 417 8.51 11.17 31.51
C ALA A 417 7.45 11.78 30.55
N THR A 418 7.23 11.16 29.40
CA THR A 418 6.35 11.65 28.32
C THR A 418 4.90 11.23 28.56
N ALA A 419 3.96 12.19 28.54
CA ALA A 419 2.54 11.89 28.72
C ALA A 419 1.96 11.10 27.54
N VAL A 420 1.16 10.08 27.81
CA VAL A 420 0.41 9.34 26.78
C VAL A 420 -1.02 9.88 26.73
N ARG A 421 -1.52 10.17 25.52
CA ARG A 421 -2.87 10.72 25.31
C ARG A 421 -3.57 9.98 24.18
N ILE A 422 -4.89 9.88 24.26
CA ILE A 422 -5.71 9.22 23.23
C ILE A 422 -6.54 10.27 22.49
N ASN A 423 -6.56 10.21 21.15
CA ASN A 423 -7.32 11.10 20.28
C ASN A 423 -8.23 10.28 19.34
N PRO A 424 -9.39 9.80 19.83
CA PRO A 424 -10.25 8.90 19.06
C PRO A 424 -10.99 9.65 17.94
N PRO A 425 -11.45 8.93 16.88
CA PRO A 425 -12.43 9.46 15.93
C PRO A 425 -13.72 9.92 16.61
N LEU A 426 -14.16 11.14 16.31
CA LEU A 426 -15.39 11.73 16.85
C LEU A 426 -16.60 11.44 15.95
N LEU A 427 -16.42 11.63 14.65
CA LEU A 427 -17.41 11.38 13.61
C LEU A 427 -16.75 10.73 12.40
N ILE A 428 -17.50 9.86 11.71
CA ILE A 428 -17.13 9.31 10.42
C ILE A 428 -18.26 9.60 9.44
N VAL A 429 -17.95 10.29 8.36
CA VAL A 429 -18.90 10.68 7.32
C VAL A 429 -18.49 10.00 6.01
N ARG A 430 -19.35 9.17 5.44
CA ARG A 430 -19.13 8.54 4.14
C ARG A 430 -19.89 9.30 3.07
N ASP A 431 -19.17 9.76 2.07
CA ASP A 431 -19.75 10.46 0.91
C ASP A 431 -18.80 10.36 -0.29
N ARG A 432 -19.35 10.20 -1.49
CA ARG A 432 -18.61 10.24 -2.78
C ARG A 432 -17.42 9.27 -2.84
N GLY A 433 -17.60 8.06 -2.31
CA GLY A 433 -16.58 7.00 -2.31
C GLY A 433 -15.41 7.23 -1.35
N ASN A 434 -15.48 8.27 -0.52
CA ASN A 434 -14.53 8.54 0.54
C ASN A 434 -15.22 8.40 1.91
N ALA A 435 -14.41 8.25 2.94
CA ALA A 435 -14.83 8.51 4.31
C ALA A 435 -14.01 9.66 4.88
N TYR A 436 -14.66 10.51 5.67
CA TYR A 436 -14.07 11.68 6.31
C TYR A 436 -14.20 11.49 7.81
N ILE A 437 -13.06 11.40 8.49
CA ILE A 437 -12.97 11.18 9.92
C ILE A 437 -12.74 12.53 10.59
N LEU A 438 -13.68 12.98 11.42
CA LEU A 438 -13.48 14.15 12.26
C LEU A 438 -12.71 13.75 13.53
N ARG A 439 -11.64 14.47 13.82
CA ARG A 439 -10.86 14.34 15.06
C ARG A 439 -10.58 15.72 15.65
N GLN A 440 -10.33 15.77 16.95
CA GLN A 440 -9.82 16.98 17.56
C GLN A 440 -8.42 17.27 17.00
N LYS A 441 -8.16 18.55 16.65
CA LYS A 441 -6.82 18.98 16.26
C LYS A 441 -5.94 18.99 17.51
N VAL A 442 -4.82 18.28 17.45
CA VAL A 442 -3.84 18.19 18.53
C VAL A 442 -2.57 18.99 18.18
N PRO A 443 -1.85 19.54 19.17
CA PRO A 443 -0.57 20.23 18.95
C PRO A 443 0.57 19.21 18.76
N ALA A 444 0.45 18.38 17.73
CA ALA A 444 1.35 17.27 17.45
C ALA A 444 1.40 16.97 15.95
N ILE A 445 2.49 16.35 15.50
CA ILE A 445 2.63 15.84 14.12
C ILE A 445 2.95 14.34 14.15
N HIS A 446 2.70 13.65 13.04
CA HIS A 446 3.02 12.22 12.94
C HIS A 446 4.50 11.98 13.19
N TRP A 447 4.85 10.94 13.95
CA TRP A 447 6.23 10.72 14.39
C TRP A 447 7.23 10.56 13.22
N ASP A 448 6.81 9.92 12.11
CA ASP A 448 7.63 9.86 10.89
C ASP A 448 7.94 11.25 10.30
N GLU A 449 6.94 12.13 10.26
CA GLU A 449 7.15 13.50 9.79
C GLU A 449 8.06 14.26 10.76
N ALA A 450 7.93 14.04 12.07
CA ALA A 450 8.84 14.63 13.05
C ALA A 450 10.29 14.21 12.81
N LEU A 451 10.55 12.92 12.57
CA LEU A 451 11.89 12.41 12.25
C LEU A 451 12.40 12.99 10.93
N GLU A 452 11.57 13.06 9.90
CA GLU A 452 11.92 13.68 8.62
C GLU A 452 12.31 15.16 8.82
N GLN A 453 11.48 15.94 9.53
CA GLN A 453 11.76 17.35 9.82
C GLN A 453 13.08 17.53 10.59
N ILE A 454 13.33 16.67 11.58
CA ILE A 454 14.56 16.68 12.37
C ILE A 454 15.81 16.41 11.51
N HIS A 455 15.72 15.49 10.55
CA HIS A 455 16.88 15.11 9.73
C HIS A 455 17.12 16.07 8.56
N THR A 456 16.07 16.68 8.02
CA THR A 456 16.13 17.46 6.77
C THR A 456 16.16 18.97 6.99
N THR A 457 15.57 19.49 8.06
CA THR A 457 15.54 20.94 8.32
C THR A 457 16.86 21.38 8.96
N PRO A 458 17.63 22.31 8.35
CA PRO A 458 18.97 22.67 8.85
C PRO A 458 19.02 23.09 10.33
N ALA A 459 18.05 23.92 10.75
CA ALA A 459 17.96 24.37 12.14
C ALA A 459 17.66 23.22 13.11
N LEU A 460 16.76 22.30 12.75
CA LEU A 460 16.41 21.15 13.60
C LEU A 460 17.51 20.10 13.63
N LYS A 461 18.27 19.95 12.54
CA LYS A 461 19.42 19.04 12.47
C LYS A 461 20.49 19.42 13.50
N ALA A 462 20.79 20.70 13.63
CA ALA A 462 21.73 21.21 14.63
C ALA A 462 21.24 20.93 16.07
N VAL A 463 19.95 21.19 16.33
CA VAL A 463 19.33 20.90 17.64
C VAL A 463 19.36 19.40 17.94
N ASN A 464 19.11 18.56 16.94
CA ASN A 464 19.14 17.11 17.10
C ASN A 464 20.53 16.57 17.41
N GLN A 465 21.58 17.13 16.80
CA GLN A 465 22.96 16.76 17.11
C GLN A 465 23.32 17.06 18.57
N ALA A 466 22.77 18.13 19.15
CA ALA A 466 23.00 18.49 20.53
C ALA A 466 22.16 17.67 21.53
N LEU A 467 20.89 17.41 21.21
CA LEU A 467 19.90 16.87 22.17
C LEU A 467 19.43 15.44 21.86
N SER A 468 19.87 14.83 20.75
CA SER A 468 19.43 13.50 20.30
C SER A 468 17.91 13.31 20.29
N ILE A 469 17.17 14.31 19.79
CA ILE A 469 15.69 14.34 19.79
C ILE A 469 15.10 13.15 19.03
N ASP A 470 15.74 12.71 17.94
CA ASP A 470 15.34 11.53 17.17
C ASP A 470 15.30 10.26 18.03
N ARG A 471 16.30 10.07 18.90
CA ARG A 471 16.34 8.95 19.85
C ARG A 471 15.24 9.08 20.90
N THR A 472 15.00 10.29 21.40
CA THR A 472 13.94 10.58 22.35
C THR A 472 12.55 10.27 21.77
N ILE A 473 12.30 10.64 20.51
CA ILE A 473 11.07 10.29 19.79
C ILE A 473 10.92 8.77 19.69
N LYS A 474 11.92 8.07 19.16
CA LYS A 474 11.86 6.61 18.99
C LYS A 474 11.62 5.88 20.32
N ALA A 475 12.31 6.31 21.38
CA ALA A 475 12.14 5.73 22.72
C ALA A 475 10.74 5.98 23.29
N ALA A 476 10.19 7.19 23.13
CA ALA A 476 8.85 7.53 23.57
C ALA A 476 7.78 6.72 22.80
N ILE A 477 7.92 6.58 21.48
CA ILE A 477 7.02 5.77 20.65
C ILE A 477 7.08 4.30 21.06
N SER A 478 8.27 3.70 21.16
CA SER A 478 8.42 2.29 21.55
C SER A 478 7.83 1.99 22.93
N ARG A 479 8.05 2.86 23.92
CA ARG A 479 7.44 2.71 25.24
C ARG A 479 5.92 2.90 25.21
N THR A 480 5.42 3.83 24.39
CA THR A 480 3.97 4.01 24.22
C THR A 480 3.34 2.78 23.58
N GLN A 481 3.98 2.21 22.54
CA GLN A 481 3.55 0.95 21.92
C GLN A 481 3.52 -0.21 22.92
N GLN A 482 4.50 -0.30 23.82
CA GLN A 482 4.49 -1.30 24.90
C GLN A 482 3.30 -1.11 25.85
N ILE A 483 3.02 0.13 26.27
CA ILE A 483 1.86 0.46 27.13
C ILE A 483 0.56 0.07 26.43
N ILE A 484 0.39 0.48 25.17
CA ILE A 484 -0.80 0.14 24.37
C ILE A 484 -0.90 -1.38 24.22
N GLY A 485 0.18 -2.07 23.86
CA GLY A 485 0.20 -3.53 23.70
C GLY A 485 -0.21 -4.28 24.96
N SER A 486 0.25 -3.84 26.13
CA SER A 486 -0.17 -4.43 27.42
C SER A 486 -1.64 -4.14 27.80
N SER A 487 -2.29 -3.18 27.14
CA SER A 487 -3.66 -2.75 27.41
C SER A 487 -4.68 -3.23 26.36
N LEU A 488 -4.20 -3.84 25.26
CA LEU A 488 -5.02 -4.47 24.25
C LEU A 488 -5.51 -5.84 24.75
N MET A 489 -6.74 -6.20 24.38
CA MET A 489 -7.31 -7.50 24.69
C MET A 489 -7.05 -8.47 23.53
N ASP A 490 -6.85 -9.76 23.83
CA ASP A 490 -6.54 -10.79 22.82
C ASP A 490 -7.61 -10.90 21.70
N ASN A 491 -8.86 -10.52 22.00
CA ASN A 491 -9.98 -10.57 21.05
C ASN A 491 -10.13 -9.32 20.16
N GLU A 492 -9.31 -8.28 20.37
CA GLU A 492 -9.41 -7.03 19.60
C GLU A 492 -8.72 -7.13 18.23
N ASN A 493 -7.89 -8.16 17.99
CA ASN A 493 -7.15 -8.39 16.74
C ASN A 493 -6.40 -7.15 16.22
N PHE A 494 -5.87 -6.32 17.13
CA PHE A 494 -5.01 -5.19 16.81
C PHE A 494 -3.62 -5.37 17.43
N SER A 495 -2.60 -4.95 16.69
CA SER A 495 -1.24 -4.71 17.17
C SER A 495 -1.09 -3.24 17.58
N PRO A 496 -0.17 -2.90 18.50
CA PRO A 496 0.21 -1.51 18.75
C PRO A 496 0.63 -0.76 17.48
N GLU A 497 1.15 -1.46 16.48
CA GLU A 497 1.57 -0.86 15.20
C GLU A 497 0.38 -0.44 14.31
N ASP A 498 -0.83 -0.91 14.61
CA ASP A 498 -2.03 -0.56 13.84
C ASP A 498 -2.55 0.86 14.13
N PHE A 499 -2.04 1.50 15.19
CA PHE A 499 -2.41 2.85 15.61
C PHE A 499 -1.45 3.91 15.06
N ALA A 500 -1.94 5.13 14.86
CA ALA A 500 -1.12 6.24 14.45
C ALA A 500 -0.57 6.98 15.68
N TYR A 501 0.70 7.34 15.64
CA TYR A 501 1.37 8.02 16.75
C TYR A 501 1.81 9.43 16.36
N PHE A 502 1.45 10.40 17.19
CA PHE A 502 1.77 11.81 16.99
C PHE A 502 2.57 12.33 18.18
N VAL A 503 3.68 13.01 17.91
CA VAL A 503 4.55 13.59 18.94
C VAL A 503 4.28 15.08 19.08
N SER A 504 4.35 15.59 20.32
CA SER A 504 4.17 17.01 20.62
C SER A 504 5.04 17.90 19.73
N TRP A 505 4.40 18.89 19.09
CA TRP A 505 5.05 19.74 18.09
C TRP A 505 4.34 21.09 17.95
N ASP A 506 5.09 22.18 18.01
CA ASP A 506 4.63 23.51 17.60
C ASP A 506 4.66 23.57 16.07
N ILE A 507 3.50 23.31 15.47
CA ILE A 507 3.31 23.29 14.01
C ILE A 507 3.62 24.67 13.40
N GLY A 508 3.24 25.76 14.08
CA GLY A 508 3.40 27.12 13.57
C GLY A 508 4.85 27.57 13.49
N LYS A 509 5.67 27.15 14.48
CA LYS A 509 7.12 27.47 14.52
C LYS A 509 8.00 26.36 13.97
N ASN A 510 7.42 25.22 13.60
CA ASN A 510 8.10 23.99 13.26
C ASN A 510 9.15 23.57 14.31
N ARG A 511 8.69 23.33 15.56
CA ARG A 511 9.57 22.97 16.68
C ARG A 511 9.05 21.77 17.46
N PRO A 512 9.92 20.85 17.89
CA PRO A 512 9.51 19.75 18.76
C PRO A 512 9.07 20.26 20.13
N GLY A 513 7.97 19.74 20.65
CA GLY A 513 7.53 19.98 22.03
C GLY A 513 8.32 19.10 22.98
N VAL A 514 9.53 19.54 23.33
CA VAL A 514 10.44 18.86 24.24
C VAL A 514 10.56 19.60 25.56
N VAL A 515 10.67 18.84 26.63
CA VAL A 515 11.02 19.34 27.96
C VAL A 515 12.46 18.91 28.24
N ILE A 516 13.27 19.87 28.69
CA ILE A 516 14.64 19.66 29.11
C ILE A 516 14.65 19.90 30.61
N ASP A 517 14.85 18.84 31.38
CA ASP A 517 15.06 18.90 32.83
C ASP A 517 16.54 18.61 33.14
N PHE A 518 16.96 18.80 34.39
CA PHE A 518 18.34 18.59 34.83
C PHE A 518 18.85 17.17 34.53
N ASP A 519 17.96 16.17 34.56
CA ASP A 519 18.32 14.76 34.44
C ASP A 519 18.07 14.17 33.03
N ALA A 520 17.18 14.78 32.23
CA ALA A 520 16.77 14.18 30.96
C ALA A 520 16.09 15.17 29.99
N THR A 521 16.16 14.83 28.70
CA THR A 521 15.32 15.42 27.65
C THR A 521 14.21 14.43 27.28
N TYR A 522 12.96 14.89 27.26
CA TYR A 522 11.81 14.06 26.90
C TYR A 522 10.74 14.86 26.13
N LEU A 523 9.79 14.16 25.49
CA LEU A 523 8.66 14.81 24.81
C LEU A 523 7.57 15.20 25.80
N GLU A 524 6.88 16.33 25.58
CA GLU A 524 5.72 16.72 26.38
C GLU A 524 4.61 15.65 26.32
N SER A 525 4.30 15.14 25.13
CA SER A 525 3.27 14.12 24.95
C SER A 525 3.43 13.31 23.67
N VAL A 526 2.92 12.07 23.72
CA VAL A 526 2.59 11.24 22.56
C VAL A 526 1.07 11.07 22.52
N TRP A 527 0.47 11.33 21.37
CA TRP A 527 -0.94 11.10 21.10
C TRP A 527 -1.11 9.85 20.24
N VAL A 528 -2.01 8.96 20.64
CA VAL A 528 -2.38 7.74 19.92
C VAL A 528 -3.74 7.96 19.26
N ALA A 529 -3.85 7.66 17.97
CA ALA A 529 -5.01 7.98 17.15
C ALA A 529 -5.42 6.85 16.19
#